data_AF-A0A2J8FY34-F1
#
_entry.id   AF-A0A2J8FY34-F1
#
_cell.length_a   1.000
_cell.length_b   1.000
_cell.length_c   1.000
_cell.angle_alpha   90.00
_cell.angle_beta   90.00
_cell.angle_gamma   90.00
#
_symmetry.space_group_name_H-M   'P 1'
#
loop_
_entity.id
_entity.type
_entity.pdbx_description
1 polymer ?
#
loop_
_entity_poly.entity_id
_entity_poly.type
_entity_poly.pdbx_seq_one_letter_code
_entity_poly.pdbx_strand_id
1 'polypeptide(L)'
;ALRMGNTAVVKPSKMTPLSVLALIKVLNEELPEGVLTVISGDREVGARLAEHPAIGKIMFTGSTAAGRAIIKSSADTVKRLTLELGGNDAGIVLPDADPKAIAEGLFWGAFINTGQTCAALKRLYVHDDIYDAVCDELTAVAAAMPMGVGLDENNVLGPLQNKAQYDIVANLVEAARDSGARILLGGNPDPGQPGYFYPATLVADIDNNNPLVAEEQFGPALPIIRYSTIDQAIEYANALDVGLGASVWSPDLTAAREVAARIEAGTVWINKHGAVDPRVPFGGAKQSGYGLEFGVEGLKHLGVPQIING
;
A
#
# COMPACT_ATOMS: atom_id res chain seq x y z
N ALA A 1 13.88 -16.04 3.03
CA ALA A 1 14.23 -16.99 4.12
C ALA A 1 15.18 -18.08 3.63
N LEU A 2 14.73 -18.90 2.68
CA LEU A 2 15.47 -20.07 2.18
C LEU A 2 16.90 -19.75 1.71
N ARG A 3 17.08 -18.64 0.97
CA ARG A 3 18.41 -18.19 0.49
C ARG A 3 19.43 -17.94 1.61
N MET A 4 18.98 -17.64 2.83
CA MET A 4 19.84 -17.46 4.01
C MET A 4 19.98 -18.73 4.86
N GLY A 5 19.53 -19.88 4.33
CA GLY A 5 19.60 -21.16 5.04
C GLY A 5 18.56 -21.35 6.15
N ASN A 6 17.54 -20.49 6.23
CA ASN A 6 16.48 -20.63 7.22
C ASN A 6 15.41 -21.62 6.74
N THR A 7 14.84 -22.40 7.67
CA THR A 7 13.53 -23.04 7.49
C THR A 7 12.41 -22.02 7.66
N ALA A 8 11.26 -22.23 7.03
CA ALA A 8 10.14 -21.30 7.07
C ALA A 8 8.78 -21.99 7.26
N VAL A 9 7.92 -21.36 8.04
CA VAL A 9 6.49 -21.67 8.15
C VAL A 9 5.70 -20.48 7.61
N VAL A 10 4.90 -20.69 6.57
CA VAL A 10 4.11 -19.65 5.90
C VAL A 10 2.63 -19.83 6.25
N LYS A 11 1.98 -18.75 6.65
CA LYS A 11 0.53 -18.73 6.89
C LYS A 11 -0.12 -17.68 5.97
N PRO A 12 -0.77 -18.09 4.87
CA PRO A 12 -1.45 -17.13 4.00
C PRO A 12 -2.66 -16.49 4.70
N SER A 13 -3.20 -15.45 4.07
CA SER A 13 -4.53 -14.95 4.42
C SER A 13 -5.56 -16.06 4.27
N LYS A 14 -6.50 -16.15 5.23
CA LYS A 14 -7.64 -17.09 5.13
C LYS A 14 -8.55 -16.80 3.94
N MET A 15 -8.50 -15.58 3.41
CA MET A 15 -9.35 -15.12 2.30
C MET A 15 -8.76 -15.51 0.93
N THR A 16 -7.44 -15.69 0.83
CA THR A 16 -6.74 -15.94 -0.44
C THR A 16 -5.66 -17.03 -0.33
N PRO A 17 -5.97 -18.23 0.23
CA PRO A 17 -4.93 -19.21 0.52
C PRO A 17 -4.41 -19.97 -0.72
N LEU A 18 -5.21 -20.05 -1.78
CA LEU A 18 -5.02 -21.05 -2.86
C LEU A 18 -3.71 -20.87 -3.63
N SER A 19 -3.37 -19.65 -4.02
CA SER A 19 -2.14 -19.38 -4.79
C SER A 19 -0.87 -19.68 -3.99
N VAL A 20 -0.85 -19.32 -2.70
CA VAL A 20 0.27 -19.59 -1.80
C VAL A 20 0.43 -21.08 -1.55
N LEU A 21 -0.68 -21.80 -1.32
CA LEU A 21 -0.65 -23.26 -1.16
C LEU A 21 -0.13 -23.96 -2.42
N ALA A 22 -0.58 -23.53 -3.60
CA ALA A 22 -0.11 -24.07 -4.87
C ALA A 22 1.38 -23.80 -5.10
N LEU A 23 1.85 -22.56 -4.86
CA LEU A 23 3.26 -22.20 -5.00
C LEU A 23 4.16 -23.02 -4.06
N ILE A 24 3.78 -23.15 -2.79
CA ILE A 24 4.58 -23.91 -1.82
C ILE A 24 4.60 -25.39 -2.15
N LYS A 25 3.51 -25.95 -2.69
CA LYS A 25 3.50 -27.33 -3.21
C LYS A 25 4.57 -27.51 -4.27
N VAL A 26 4.65 -26.63 -5.26
CA VAL A 26 5.65 -26.69 -6.34
C VAL A 26 7.06 -26.54 -5.79
N LEU A 27 7.30 -25.58 -4.89
CA LEU A 27 8.62 -25.40 -4.27
C LEU A 27 9.07 -26.65 -3.49
N ASN A 28 8.15 -27.33 -2.83
CA ASN A 28 8.44 -28.53 -2.05
C ASN A 28 8.71 -29.79 -2.90
N GLU A 29 8.56 -29.73 -4.23
CA GLU A 29 9.05 -30.80 -5.11
C GLU A 29 10.60 -30.83 -5.15
N GLU A 30 11.24 -29.69 -4.86
CA GLU A 30 12.70 -29.51 -4.93
C GLU A 30 13.36 -29.33 -3.55
N LEU A 31 12.59 -29.04 -2.51
CA LEU A 31 13.10 -28.76 -1.16
C LEU A 31 13.08 -30.02 -0.27
N PRO A 32 14.07 -30.20 0.62
CA PRO A 32 14.02 -31.24 1.64
C PRO A 32 12.78 -31.12 2.54
N GLU A 33 12.31 -32.26 3.05
CA GLU A 33 11.16 -32.31 3.97
C GLU A 33 11.37 -31.39 5.18
N GLY A 34 10.34 -30.62 5.54
CA GLY A 34 10.35 -29.72 6.69
C GLY A 34 11.04 -28.37 6.47
N VAL A 35 11.73 -28.14 5.34
CA VAL A 35 12.40 -26.85 5.07
C VAL A 35 11.40 -25.71 4.87
N LEU A 36 10.30 -25.97 4.15
CA LEU A 36 9.23 -25.00 3.90
C LEU A 36 7.87 -25.65 4.18
N THR A 37 7.20 -25.15 5.22
CA THR A 37 5.87 -25.61 5.62
C THR A 37 4.85 -24.51 5.38
N VAL A 38 3.64 -24.87 4.94
CA VAL A 38 2.51 -23.95 4.83
C VAL A 38 1.36 -24.41 5.72
N ILE A 39 0.78 -23.47 6.46
CA ILE A 39 -0.37 -23.73 7.33
C ILE A 39 -1.47 -22.74 6.97
N SER A 40 -2.56 -23.25 6.40
CA SER A 40 -3.77 -22.46 6.22
C SER A 40 -4.57 -22.47 7.52
N GLY A 41 -5.02 -21.30 7.94
CA GLY A 41 -5.75 -21.13 9.18
C GLY A 41 -6.14 -19.69 9.42
N ASP A 42 -6.89 -19.44 10.48
CA ASP A 42 -7.43 -18.14 10.81
C ASP A 42 -6.49 -17.33 11.72
N ARG A 43 -7.06 -16.55 12.64
CA ARG A 43 -6.32 -15.75 13.61
C ARG A 43 -5.66 -16.60 14.69
N GLU A 44 -6.26 -17.73 15.09
CA GLU A 44 -5.72 -18.57 16.15
C GLU A 44 -4.36 -19.14 15.74
N VAL A 45 -4.27 -19.67 14.52
CA VAL A 45 -2.99 -20.15 13.96
C VAL A 45 -1.93 -19.04 13.95
N GLY A 46 -2.32 -17.82 13.54
CA GLY A 46 -1.41 -16.67 13.55
C GLY A 46 -0.90 -16.32 14.95
N ALA A 47 -1.77 -16.30 15.96
CA ALA A 47 -1.39 -16.04 17.34
C ALA A 47 -0.44 -17.12 17.88
N ARG A 48 -0.73 -18.39 17.61
CA ARG A 48 0.16 -19.51 17.99
C ARG A 48 1.54 -19.38 17.36
N LEU A 49 1.62 -19.04 16.08
CA LEU A 49 2.91 -18.79 15.41
C LEU A 49 3.66 -17.61 16.05
N ALA A 50 2.95 -16.55 16.46
CA ALA A 50 3.59 -15.41 17.09
C ALA A 50 4.22 -15.76 18.47
N GLU A 51 3.55 -16.61 19.23
CA GLU A 51 3.94 -16.99 20.60
C GLU A 51 4.90 -18.18 20.65
N HIS A 52 4.92 -19.03 19.61
CA HIS A 52 5.62 -20.32 19.64
C HIS A 52 7.12 -20.19 19.97
N PRO A 53 7.66 -20.86 21.01
CA PRO A 53 9.03 -20.65 21.48
C PRO A 53 10.11 -21.07 20.48
N ALA A 54 9.81 -22.00 19.57
CA ALA A 54 10.75 -22.46 18.55
C ALA A 54 10.88 -21.52 17.32
N ILE A 55 10.02 -20.51 17.19
CA ILE A 55 10.09 -19.56 16.06
C ILE A 55 11.08 -18.45 16.43
N GLY A 56 12.20 -18.34 15.71
CA GLY A 56 13.23 -17.33 16.03
C GLY A 56 12.99 -15.94 15.43
N LYS A 57 12.12 -15.82 14.43
CA LYS A 57 11.78 -14.57 13.76
C LYS A 57 10.39 -14.65 13.12
N ILE A 58 9.66 -13.55 13.14
CA ILE A 58 8.41 -13.39 12.39
C ILE A 58 8.60 -12.30 11.33
N MET A 59 8.07 -12.57 10.14
CA MET A 59 7.83 -11.56 9.11
C MET A 59 6.33 -11.48 8.91
N PHE A 60 5.78 -10.27 8.97
CA PHE A 60 4.35 -10.07 8.83
C PHE A 60 4.06 -8.88 7.93
N THR A 61 3.21 -9.10 6.93
CA THR A 61 2.65 -8.07 6.08
C THR A 61 1.14 -8.04 6.25
N GLY A 62 0.58 -6.87 6.57
CA GLY A 62 -0.87 -6.73 6.78
C GLY A 62 -1.27 -5.50 7.57
N SER A 63 -2.42 -5.53 8.23
CA SER A 63 -2.93 -4.34 8.93
C SER A 63 -2.11 -3.97 10.17
N THR A 64 -2.05 -2.68 10.47
CA THR A 64 -1.35 -2.16 11.65
C THR A 64 -1.90 -2.73 12.96
N ALA A 65 -3.20 -2.99 13.03
CA ALA A 65 -3.83 -3.64 14.18
C ALA A 65 -3.31 -5.07 14.41
N ALA A 66 -3.14 -5.85 13.34
CA ALA A 66 -2.57 -7.20 13.42
C ALA A 66 -1.07 -7.16 13.76
N GLY A 67 -0.31 -6.22 13.18
CA GLY A 67 1.09 -5.98 13.54
C GLY A 67 1.27 -5.68 15.02
N ARG A 68 0.45 -4.79 15.60
CA ARG A 68 0.45 -4.51 17.05
C ARG A 68 0.15 -5.74 17.91
N ALA A 69 -0.76 -6.61 17.46
CA ALA A 69 -1.04 -7.85 18.17
C ALA A 69 0.17 -8.79 18.15
N ILE A 70 0.86 -8.93 17.02
CA ILE A 70 2.08 -9.75 16.89
C ILE A 70 3.20 -9.22 17.77
N ILE A 71 3.41 -7.90 17.82
CA ILE A 71 4.41 -7.29 18.71
C ILE A 71 4.17 -7.73 20.16
N LYS A 72 2.93 -7.61 20.64
CA LYS A 72 2.55 -8.01 22.01
C LYS A 72 2.79 -9.51 22.25
N SER A 73 2.34 -10.36 21.34
CA SER A 73 2.50 -11.82 21.42
C SER A 73 3.96 -12.29 21.31
N SER A 74 4.86 -11.51 20.69
CA SER A 74 6.27 -11.86 20.55
C SER A 74 7.13 -11.56 21.78
N ALA A 75 6.63 -10.71 22.69
CA ALA A 75 7.42 -10.08 23.75
C ALA A 75 8.06 -11.10 24.71
N ASP A 76 7.30 -12.10 25.16
CA ASP A 76 7.77 -13.13 26.11
C ASP A 76 8.92 -13.98 25.58
N THR A 77 9.08 -14.01 24.26
CA THR A 77 10.12 -14.77 23.56
C THR A 77 11.20 -13.89 22.93
N VAL A 78 11.06 -12.57 23.03
CA VAL A 78 12.00 -11.57 22.50
C VAL A 78 12.35 -11.83 21.02
N LYS A 79 11.37 -12.28 20.23
CA LYS A 79 11.59 -12.64 18.82
C LYS A 79 11.86 -11.41 17.98
N ARG A 80 12.73 -11.58 16.98
CA ARG A 80 12.95 -10.55 15.96
C ARG A 80 11.72 -10.43 15.07
N LEU A 81 11.34 -9.20 14.71
CA LEU A 81 10.21 -8.92 13.83
C LEU A 81 10.69 -8.15 12.58
N THR A 82 10.07 -8.43 11.44
CA THR A 82 9.98 -7.49 10.30
C THR A 82 8.49 -7.30 10.06
N LEU A 83 8.02 -6.06 10.11
CA LEU A 83 6.61 -5.71 9.97
C LEU A 83 6.46 -4.76 8.80
N GLU A 84 5.68 -5.16 7.80
CA GLU A 84 5.27 -4.35 6.65
C GLU A 84 3.78 -4.06 6.80
N LEU A 85 3.43 -2.88 7.30
CA LEU A 85 2.06 -2.54 7.69
C LEU A 85 1.41 -1.59 6.68
N GLY A 86 0.16 -1.21 6.95
CA GLY A 86 -0.60 -0.30 6.09
C GLY A 86 0.09 1.04 5.85
N GLY A 87 -0.26 1.68 4.75
CA GLY A 87 0.23 2.99 4.35
C GLY A 87 -0.94 3.92 4.03
N ASN A 88 -0.67 5.22 4.00
CA ASN A 88 -1.60 6.20 3.45
C ASN A 88 -0.82 7.21 2.60
N ASP A 89 -0.18 6.66 1.58
CA ASP A 89 0.91 7.29 0.85
C ASP A 89 0.46 8.58 0.16
N ALA A 90 1.27 9.63 0.35
CA ALA A 90 1.04 10.93 -0.24
C ALA A 90 1.72 11.05 -1.60
N GLY A 91 1.07 11.70 -2.55
CA GLY A 91 1.68 12.20 -3.78
C GLY A 91 1.61 13.72 -3.80
N ILE A 92 2.73 14.39 -4.05
CA ILE A 92 2.79 15.85 -4.17
C ILE A 92 3.10 16.20 -5.62
N VAL A 93 2.22 16.96 -6.26
CA VAL A 93 2.41 17.48 -7.62
C VAL A 93 2.83 18.94 -7.55
N LEU A 94 4.06 19.23 -7.99
CA LEU A 94 4.62 20.59 -8.00
C LEU A 94 4.00 21.45 -9.10
N PRO A 95 3.99 22.79 -8.96
CA PRO A 95 3.34 23.69 -9.92
C PRO A 95 3.88 23.64 -11.35
N ASP A 96 5.09 23.12 -11.55
CA ASP A 96 5.73 23.00 -12.87
C ASP A 96 5.45 21.66 -13.57
N ALA A 97 4.72 20.75 -12.91
CA ALA A 97 4.37 19.48 -13.50
C ALA A 97 3.39 19.65 -14.68
N ASP A 98 3.61 18.87 -15.75
CA ASP A 98 2.67 18.77 -16.87
C ASP A 98 1.54 17.79 -16.50
N PRO A 99 0.30 18.26 -16.29
CA PRO A 99 -0.82 17.42 -15.87
C PRO A 99 -1.05 16.22 -16.80
N LYS A 100 -0.92 16.43 -18.11
CA LYS A 100 -1.15 15.39 -19.12
C LYS A 100 -0.05 14.34 -19.08
N ALA A 101 1.20 14.76 -18.90
CA ALA A 101 2.34 13.84 -18.85
C ALA A 101 2.32 12.92 -17.60
N ILE A 102 1.74 13.38 -16.49
CA ILE A 102 1.72 12.63 -15.23
C ILE A 102 0.43 11.85 -14.97
N ALA A 103 -0.67 12.16 -15.66
CA ALA A 103 -2.00 11.61 -15.37
C ALA A 103 -2.06 10.08 -15.34
N GLU A 104 -1.45 9.41 -16.32
CA GLU A 104 -1.41 7.94 -16.35
C GLU A 104 -0.58 7.35 -15.19
N GLY A 105 0.54 8.00 -14.85
CA GLY A 105 1.36 7.60 -13.72
C GLY A 105 0.65 7.77 -12.37
N LEU A 106 -0.11 8.86 -12.21
CA LEU A 106 -0.96 9.09 -11.04
C LEU A 106 -2.06 8.03 -10.93
N PHE A 107 -2.75 7.75 -12.05
CA PHE A 107 -3.81 6.75 -12.11
C PHE A 107 -3.30 5.38 -11.67
N TRP A 108 -2.23 4.88 -12.30
CA TRP A 108 -1.69 3.56 -11.94
C TRP A 108 -1.05 3.54 -10.55
N GLY A 109 -0.50 4.66 -10.11
CA GLY A 109 -0.04 4.83 -8.73
C GLY A 109 -1.16 4.62 -7.72
N ALA A 110 -2.37 5.10 -8.00
CA ALA A 110 -3.52 5.01 -7.10
C ALA A 110 -4.32 3.71 -7.25
N PHE A 111 -4.47 3.21 -8.48
CA PHE A 111 -5.46 2.17 -8.79
C PHE A 111 -4.88 0.82 -9.21
N ILE A 112 -3.55 0.63 -9.16
CA ILE A 112 -2.97 -0.72 -9.32
C ILE A 112 -3.61 -1.70 -8.33
N ASN A 113 -4.02 -2.86 -8.83
CA ASN A 113 -4.81 -3.84 -8.08
C ASN A 113 -6.12 -3.24 -7.49
N THR A 114 -6.74 -2.31 -8.20
CA THR A 114 -7.95 -1.59 -7.76
C THR A 114 -7.73 -0.85 -6.43
N GLY A 115 -6.53 -0.28 -6.24
CA GLY A 115 -6.15 0.44 -5.03
C GLY A 115 -5.88 -0.43 -3.79
N GLN A 116 -5.96 -1.76 -3.93
CA GLN A 116 -5.68 -2.72 -2.85
C GLN A 116 -4.18 -3.03 -2.77
N THR A 117 -3.37 -1.99 -2.62
CA THR A 117 -1.91 -2.05 -2.55
C THR A 117 -1.44 -1.16 -1.40
N CYS A 118 -0.62 -1.69 -0.50
CA CYS A 118 -0.13 -0.94 0.67
C CYS A 118 0.62 0.34 0.25
N ALA A 119 1.39 0.26 -0.83
CA ALA A 119 2.15 1.36 -1.42
C ALA A 119 1.42 2.10 -2.57
N ALA A 120 0.09 2.01 -2.65
CA ALA A 120 -0.69 2.81 -3.58
C ALA A 120 -0.74 4.28 -3.13
N LEU A 121 -0.80 5.18 -4.11
CA LEU A 121 -1.08 6.60 -3.92
C LEU A 121 -2.49 6.75 -3.38
N LYS A 122 -2.61 7.14 -2.11
CA LYS A 122 -3.90 7.21 -1.42
C LYS A 122 -4.37 8.63 -1.15
N ARG A 123 -3.46 9.61 -1.20
CA ARG A 123 -3.77 11.04 -1.08
C ARG A 123 -2.96 11.84 -2.08
N LEU A 124 -3.63 12.55 -2.98
CA LEU A 124 -2.96 13.36 -3.99
C LEU A 124 -3.06 14.85 -3.65
N TYR A 125 -1.92 15.47 -3.38
CA TYR A 125 -1.77 16.90 -3.13
C TYR A 125 -1.34 17.59 -4.42
N VAL A 126 -2.12 18.55 -4.89
CA VAL A 126 -1.85 19.26 -6.15
C VAL A 126 -1.83 20.77 -5.90
N HIS A 127 -0.81 21.43 -6.45
CA HIS A 127 -0.66 22.88 -6.33
C HIS A 127 -1.82 23.61 -7.02
N ASP A 128 -2.30 24.71 -6.41
CA ASP A 128 -3.46 25.48 -6.89
C ASP A 128 -3.35 25.89 -8.36
N ASP A 129 -2.15 26.28 -8.82
CA ASP A 129 -1.89 26.72 -10.20
C ASP A 129 -2.28 25.71 -11.29
N ILE A 130 -2.27 24.42 -10.97
CA ILE A 130 -2.51 23.34 -11.94
C ILE A 130 -3.58 22.33 -11.49
N TYR A 131 -4.24 22.59 -10.35
CA TYR A 131 -5.17 21.65 -9.72
C TYR A 131 -6.28 21.18 -10.65
N ASP A 132 -6.98 22.12 -11.31
CA ASP A 132 -8.11 21.78 -12.16
C ASP A 132 -7.65 20.97 -13.39
N ALA A 133 -6.51 21.33 -13.99
CA ALA A 133 -5.94 20.60 -15.11
C ALA A 133 -5.52 19.17 -14.73
N VAL A 134 -4.94 18.96 -13.54
CA VAL A 134 -4.62 17.60 -13.04
C VAL A 134 -5.89 16.80 -12.78
N CYS A 135 -6.93 17.42 -12.19
CA CYS A 135 -8.22 16.76 -11.99
C CYS A 135 -8.85 16.31 -13.31
N ASP A 136 -8.83 17.18 -14.33
CA ASP A 136 -9.42 16.90 -15.65
C ASP A 136 -8.67 15.77 -16.37
N GLU A 137 -7.34 15.84 -16.48
CA GLU A 137 -6.53 14.83 -17.16
C GLU A 137 -6.57 13.48 -16.43
N LEU A 138 -6.52 13.46 -15.09
CA LEU A 138 -6.66 12.24 -14.31
C LEU A 138 -8.05 11.62 -14.46
N THR A 139 -9.10 12.44 -14.51
CA THR A 139 -10.47 11.98 -14.76
C THR A 139 -10.61 11.37 -16.14
N ALA A 140 -10.01 11.98 -17.17
CA ALA A 140 -10.01 11.46 -18.53
C ALA A 140 -9.33 10.09 -18.62
N VAL A 141 -8.18 9.91 -17.97
CA VAL A 141 -7.50 8.61 -17.88
C VAL A 141 -8.40 7.60 -17.15
N ALA A 142 -8.93 7.95 -15.98
CA ALA A 142 -9.72 7.02 -15.18
C ALA A 142 -11.01 6.58 -15.87
N ALA A 143 -11.68 7.47 -16.62
CA ALA A 143 -12.88 7.15 -17.38
C ALA A 143 -12.63 6.16 -18.55
N ALA A 144 -11.40 6.09 -19.05
CA ALA A 144 -11.02 5.19 -20.13
C ALA A 144 -10.66 3.77 -19.67
N MET A 145 -10.62 3.51 -18.36
CA MET A 145 -10.06 2.28 -17.80
C MET A 145 -11.16 1.23 -17.55
N PRO A 146 -11.16 0.11 -18.29
CA PRO A 146 -12.18 -0.91 -18.17
C PRO A 146 -12.06 -1.70 -16.86
N MET A 147 -13.20 -1.83 -16.16
CA MET A 147 -13.34 -2.64 -14.95
C MET A 147 -14.31 -3.78 -15.20
N GLY A 148 -13.95 -4.99 -14.74
CA GLY A 148 -14.82 -6.14 -14.87
C GLY A 148 -14.21 -7.43 -14.34
N VAL A 149 -14.70 -8.56 -14.83
CA VAL A 149 -14.24 -9.88 -14.40
C VAL A 149 -12.81 -10.11 -14.89
N GLY A 150 -11.88 -10.38 -13.97
CA GLY A 150 -10.45 -10.51 -14.29
C GLY A 150 -10.03 -11.74 -15.11
N LEU A 151 -10.98 -12.56 -15.58
CA LEU A 151 -10.72 -13.61 -16.59
C LEU A 151 -10.85 -13.08 -18.03
N ASP A 152 -11.45 -11.90 -18.20
CA ASP A 152 -11.50 -11.21 -19.48
C ASP A 152 -10.35 -10.19 -19.54
N GLU A 153 -9.43 -10.40 -20.48
CA GLU A 153 -8.21 -9.61 -20.66
C GLU A 153 -8.48 -8.15 -21.04
N ASN A 154 -9.71 -7.82 -21.47
CA ASN A 154 -10.09 -6.43 -21.71
C ASN A 154 -10.27 -5.64 -20.41
N ASN A 155 -10.43 -6.29 -19.26
CA ASN A 155 -10.57 -5.63 -17.97
C ASN A 155 -9.22 -5.43 -17.32
N VAL A 156 -8.90 -4.19 -16.97
CA VAL A 156 -7.64 -3.83 -16.30
C VAL A 156 -7.83 -3.56 -14.80
N LEU A 157 -9.07 -3.33 -14.38
CA LEU A 157 -9.48 -3.27 -12.98
C LEU A 157 -10.48 -4.39 -12.65
N GLY A 158 -10.44 -4.84 -11.40
CA GLY A 158 -11.30 -5.92 -10.88
C GLY A 158 -12.16 -5.46 -9.71
N PRO A 159 -12.83 -6.39 -9.01
CA PRO A 159 -13.59 -6.06 -7.81
C PRO A 159 -12.68 -5.89 -6.60
N LEU A 160 -13.22 -5.30 -5.54
CA LEU A 160 -12.66 -5.40 -4.21
C LEU A 160 -12.71 -6.86 -3.73
N GLN A 161 -11.76 -7.24 -2.88
CA GLN A 161 -11.52 -8.63 -2.52
C GLN A 161 -12.71 -9.24 -1.76
N ASN A 162 -13.40 -8.46 -0.93
CA ASN A 162 -14.50 -8.93 -0.08
C ASN A 162 -15.49 -7.81 0.26
N LYS A 163 -16.65 -8.20 0.83
CA LYS A 163 -17.71 -7.26 1.23
C LYS A 163 -17.28 -6.25 2.30
N ALA A 164 -16.50 -6.66 3.29
CA ALA A 164 -16.07 -5.75 4.34
C ALA A 164 -15.17 -4.62 3.79
N GLN A 165 -14.28 -4.92 2.84
CA GLN A 165 -13.47 -3.89 2.17
C GLN A 165 -14.32 -2.99 1.28
N TYR A 166 -15.30 -3.57 0.58
CA TYR A 166 -16.29 -2.79 -0.17
C TYR A 166 -17.03 -1.79 0.72
N ASP A 167 -17.49 -2.23 1.90
CA ASP A 167 -18.23 -1.38 2.82
C ASP A 167 -17.36 -0.25 3.39
N ILE A 168 -16.07 -0.50 3.64
CA ILE A 168 -15.11 0.56 4.04
C ILE A 168 -15.02 1.63 2.96
N VAL A 169 -14.77 1.24 1.71
CA VAL A 169 -14.63 2.20 0.59
C VAL A 169 -15.92 2.99 0.39
N ALA A 170 -17.07 2.30 0.39
CA ALA A 170 -18.37 2.94 0.24
C ALA A 170 -18.61 3.99 1.34
N ASN A 171 -18.37 3.64 2.60
CA ASN A 171 -18.57 4.56 3.73
C ASN A 171 -17.64 5.78 3.66
N LEU A 172 -16.38 5.61 3.25
CA LEU A 172 -15.44 6.72 3.10
C LEU A 172 -15.86 7.67 1.96
N VAL A 173 -16.33 7.13 0.83
CA VAL A 173 -16.82 7.95 -0.28
C VAL A 173 -18.13 8.67 0.07
N GLU A 174 -19.04 8.04 0.80
CA GLU A 174 -20.24 8.72 1.31
C GLU A 174 -19.88 9.83 2.31
N ALA A 175 -18.93 9.59 3.23
CA ALA A 175 -18.46 10.62 4.15
C ALA A 175 -17.85 11.83 3.43
N ALA A 176 -17.17 11.62 2.29
CA ALA A 176 -16.69 12.70 1.44
C ALA A 176 -17.84 13.45 0.76
N ARG A 177 -18.85 12.75 0.26
CA ARG A 177 -20.04 13.36 -0.34
C ARG A 177 -20.81 14.20 0.68
N ASP A 178 -21.01 13.68 1.88
CA ASP A 178 -21.73 14.36 2.96
C ASP A 178 -21.01 15.62 3.46
N SER A 179 -19.67 15.68 3.32
CA SER A 179 -18.89 16.88 3.63
C SER A 179 -18.93 17.94 2.52
N GLY A 180 -19.62 17.68 1.41
CA GLY A 180 -19.69 18.58 0.26
C GLY A 180 -18.53 18.45 -0.73
N ALA A 181 -17.70 17.41 -0.62
CA ALA A 181 -16.65 17.15 -1.60
C ALA A 181 -17.24 16.81 -2.97
N ARG A 182 -16.53 17.15 -4.04
CA ARG A 182 -16.99 16.95 -5.42
C ARG A 182 -16.53 15.59 -5.95
N ILE A 183 -17.47 14.72 -6.30
CA ILE A 183 -17.16 13.47 -6.99
C ILE A 183 -16.95 13.78 -8.48
N LEU A 184 -15.71 13.63 -8.98
CA LEU A 184 -15.35 13.87 -10.38
C LEU A 184 -15.72 12.69 -11.28
N LEU A 185 -15.54 11.47 -10.75
CA LEU A 185 -15.77 10.20 -11.42
C LEU A 185 -16.17 9.15 -10.38
N GLY A 186 -17.01 8.20 -10.77
CA GLY A 186 -17.32 7.03 -9.95
C GLY A 186 -18.18 7.37 -8.73
N GLY A 187 -17.92 6.69 -7.62
CA GLY A 187 -18.67 6.83 -6.36
C GLY A 187 -20.13 6.35 -6.44
N ASN A 188 -20.51 5.67 -7.51
CA ASN A 188 -21.88 5.26 -7.83
C ASN A 188 -21.91 3.78 -8.23
N PRO A 189 -21.55 2.86 -7.31
CA PRO A 189 -21.58 1.43 -7.61
C PRO A 189 -22.99 0.97 -7.99
N ASP A 190 -23.10 0.05 -8.95
CA ASP A 190 -24.38 -0.55 -9.33
C ASP A 190 -24.81 -1.57 -8.26
N PRO A 191 -25.91 -1.32 -7.52
CA PRO A 191 -26.38 -2.24 -6.47
C PRO A 191 -26.87 -3.59 -7.04
N GLY A 192 -27.17 -3.66 -8.34
CA GLY A 192 -27.54 -4.90 -9.03
C GLY A 192 -26.35 -5.72 -9.54
N GLN A 193 -25.14 -5.18 -9.52
CA GLN A 193 -23.95 -5.84 -10.08
C GLN A 193 -23.47 -6.99 -9.18
N PRO A 194 -23.40 -8.24 -9.68
CA PRO A 194 -22.82 -9.33 -8.92
C PRO A 194 -21.33 -9.13 -8.66
N GLY A 195 -20.89 -9.40 -7.43
CA GLY A 195 -19.51 -9.20 -6.99
C GLY A 195 -19.34 -7.91 -6.18
N TYR A 196 -18.09 -7.59 -5.84
CA TYR A 196 -17.77 -6.42 -5.01
C TYR A 196 -17.13 -5.31 -5.85
N PHE A 197 -17.80 -4.96 -6.95
CA PHE A 197 -17.31 -3.93 -7.87
C PHE A 197 -17.64 -2.53 -7.33
N TYR A 198 -16.59 -1.76 -7.08
CA TYR A 198 -16.71 -0.36 -6.73
C TYR A 198 -15.95 0.44 -7.81
N PRO A 199 -16.60 1.36 -8.54
CA PRO A 199 -15.96 2.05 -9.65
C PRO A 199 -14.78 2.89 -9.17
N ALA A 200 -13.75 3.06 -10.01
CA ALA A 200 -12.68 4.01 -9.76
C ALA A 200 -13.27 5.39 -9.47
N THR A 201 -12.93 5.94 -8.30
CA THR A 201 -13.56 7.14 -7.76
C THR A 201 -12.51 8.21 -7.53
N LEU A 202 -12.75 9.39 -8.09
CA LEU A 202 -11.91 10.58 -7.90
C LEU A 202 -12.73 11.62 -7.15
N VAL A 203 -12.18 12.13 -6.05
CA VAL A 203 -12.86 13.08 -5.16
C VAL A 203 -12.05 14.35 -5.03
N ALA A 204 -12.60 15.46 -5.50
CA ALA A 204 -11.98 16.79 -5.45
C ALA A 204 -12.62 17.67 -4.36
N ASP A 205 -11.99 18.81 -4.11
CA ASP A 205 -12.48 19.86 -3.21
C ASP A 205 -12.81 19.30 -1.81
N ILE A 206 -11.92 18.44 -1.30
CA ILE A 206 -12.07 17.70 -0.04
C ILE A 206 -11.12 18.24 1.04
N ASP A 207 -11.63 18.36 2.27
CA ASP A 207 -10.82 18.80 3.43
C ASP A 207 -9.78 17.74 3.80
N ASN A 208 -8.58 18.20 4.21
CA ASN A 208 -7.47 17.30 4.56
C ASN A 208 -7.77 16.41 5.79
N ASN A 209 -8.74 16.77 6.63
CA ASN A 209 -9.16 15.96 7.79
C ASN A 209 -10.35 15.05 7.47
N ASN A 210 -10.88 15.05 6.25
CA ASN A 210 -11.96 14.13 5.88
C ASN A 210 -11.49 12.67 6.06
N PRO A 211 -12.35 11.74 6.53
CA PRO A 211 -11.97 10.33 6.70
C PRO A 211 -11.38 9.68 5.44
N LEU A 212 -11.87 10.03 4.24
CA LEU A 212 -11.31 9.52 2.98
C LEU A 212 -9.84 9.95 2.77
N VAL A 213 -9.43 11.07 3.35
CA VAL A 213 -8.03 11.53 3.37
C VAL A 213 -7.29 10.89 4.55
N ALA A 214 -7.83 10.93 5.76
CA ALA A 214 -7.09 10.55 6.97
C ALA A 214 -6.91 9.03 7.16
N GLU A 215 -7.83 8.22 6.63
CA GLU A 215 -7.85 6.76 6.81
C GLU A 215 -7.37 6.00 5.57
N GLU A 216 -6.86 4.79 5.76
CA GLU A 216 -6.45 3.92 4.65
C GLU A 216 -7.69 3.28 4.00
N GLN A 217 -8.09 3.79 2.83
CA GLN A 217 -9.23 3.29 2.06
C GLN A 217 -9.00 1.90 1.46
N PHE A 218 -7.75 1.56 1.14
CA PHE A 218 -7.34 0.27 0.54
C PHE A 218 -8.27 -0.20 -0.59
N GLY A 219 -8.56 0.71 -1.52
CA GLY A 219 -9.56 0.51 -2.56
C GLY A 219 -9.61 1.67 -3.54
N PRO A 220 -10.52 1.64 -4.53
CA PRO A 220 -10.46 2.49 -5.70
C PRO A 220 -11.12 3.86 -5.47
N ALA A 221 -10.66 4.59 -4.45
CA ALA A 221 -11.07 5.97 -4.18
C ALA A 221 -9.85 6.84 -3.90
N LEU A 222 -9.66 7.91 -4.67
CA LEU A 222 -8.54 8.84 -4.52
C LEU A 222 -9.06 10.26 -4.22
N PRO A 223 -8.80 10.78 -3.01
CA PRO A 223 -8.97 12.20 -2.72
C PRO A 223 -7.85 13.04 -3.35
N ILE A 224 -8.22 14.20 -3.89
CA ILE A 224 -7.35 15.19 -4.53
C ILE A 224 -7.48 16.51 -3.77
N ILE A 225 -6.42 16.91 -3.08
CA ILE A 225 -6.39 18.01 -2.12
C ILE A 225 -5.56 19.17 -2.69
N ARG A 226 -6.12 20.37 -2.63
CA ARG A 226 -5.43 21.62 -3.01
C ARG A 226 -4.37 21.99 -1.98
N TYR A 227 -3.28 22.59 -2.44
CA TYR A 227 -2.33 23.27 -1.58
C TYR A 227 -1.73 24.49 -2.30
N SER A 228 -1.30 25.50 -1.53
CA SER A 228 -0.76 26.76 -2.09
C SER A 228 0.74 26.95 -1.84
N THR A 229 1.33 26.21 -0.90
CA THR A 229 2.78 26.25 -0.64
C THR A 229 3.38 24.86 -0.49
N ILE A 230 4.62 24.69 -0.94
CA ILE A 230 5.34 23.40 -0.81
C ILE A 230 5.43 22.95 0.66
N ASP A 231 5.63 23.89 1.59
CA ASP A 231 5.71 23.59 3.01
C ASP A 231 4.40 23.01 3.56
N GLN A 232 3.25 23.54 3.12
CA GLN A 232 1.93 23.01 3.47
C GLN A 232 1.73 21.59 2.92
N ALA A 233 2.13 21.34 1.67
CA ALA A 233 2.02 20.00 1.08
C ALA A 233 2.85 18.96 1.86
N ILE A 234 4.05 19.34 2.29
CA ILE A 234 4.92 18.49 3.11
C ILE A 234 4.32 18.27 4.50
N GLU A 235 3.78 19.31 5.14
CA GLU A 235 3.07 19.20 6.41
C GLU A 235 1.91 18.20 6.31
N TYR A 236 1.07 18.32 5.27
CA TYR A 236 -0.05 17.40 5.05
C TYR A 236 0.40 15.98 4.72
N ALA A 237 1.45 15.81 3.91
CA ALA A 237 2.02 14.50 3.61
C ALA A 237 2.49 13.79 4.88
N ASN A 238 3.15 14.54 5.77
CA ASN A 238 3.74 14.03 7.02
C ASN A 238 2.75 13.97 8.21
N ALA A 239 1.55 14.52 8.10
CA ALA A 239 0.62 14.66 9.23
C ALA A 239 0.12 13.33 9.82
N LEU A 240 0.16 12.24 9.04
CA LEU A 240 -0.32 10.93 9.50
C LEU A 240 0.76 10.13 10.22
N ASP A 241 0.31 9.23 11.08
CA ASP A 241 1.14 8.27 11.84
C ASP A 241 1.72 7.13 10.97
N VAL A 242 1.46 7.14 9.68
CA VAL A 242 1.92 6.14 8.69
C VAL A 242 2.86 6.80 7.68
N GLY A 243 3.75 6.01 7.10
CA GLY A 243 4.79 6.50 6.17
C GLY A 243 5.45 5.35 5.42
N LEU A 244 4.66 4.61 4.63
CA LEU A 244 5.19 3.49 3.84
C LEU A 244 5.91 4.02 2.59
N GLY A 245 5.14 4.58 1.67
CA GLY A 245 5.64 5.22 0.46
C GLY A 245 5.15 6.67 0.32
N ALA A 246 5.72 7.37 -0.66
CA ALA A 246 5.25 8.67 -1.14
C ALA A 246 5.79 8.94 -2.54
N SER A 247 5.29 9.99 -3.19
CA SER A 247 5.84 10.44 -4.47
C SER A 247 5.86 11.96 -4.63
N VAL A 248 6.79 12.45 -5.44
CA VAL A 248 6.83 13.84 -5.90
C VAL A 248 6.82 13.87 -7.44
N TRP A 249 6.02 14.76 -8.02
CA TRP A 249 5.83 14.86 -9.47
C TRP A 249 6.24 16.25 -9.95
N SER A 250 7.26 16.29 -10.82
CA SER A 250 7.83 17.52 -11.40
C SER A 250 8.88 17.17 -12.47
N PRO A 251 8.97 17.94 -13.58
CA PRO A 251 10.10 17.84 -14.50
C PRO A 251 11.41 18.36 -13.90
N ASP A 252 11.38 19.26 -12.91
CA ASP A 252 12.57 19.68 -12.15
C ASP A 252 12.95 18.62 -11.11
N LEU A 253 13.89 17.75 -11.49
CA LEU A 253 14.39 16.68 -10.63
C LEU A 253 15.20 17.19 -9.43
N THR A 254 15.65 18.44 -9.42
CA THR A 254 16.32 19.03 -8.25
C THR A 254 15.27 19.42 -7.23
N ALA A 255 14.28 20.21 -7.63
CA ALA A 255 13.16 20.60 -6.77
C ALA A 255 12.41 19.38 -6.23
N ALA A 256 12.14 18.38 -7.09
CA ALA A 256 11.49 17.14 -6.68
C ALA A 256 12.27 16.39 -5.59
N ARG A 257 13.61 16.35 -5.68
CA ARG A 257 14.47 15.72 -4.67
C ARG A 257 14.49 16.50 -3.35
N GLU A 258 14.49 17.82 -3.40
CA GLU A 258 14.44 18.67 -2.21
C GLU A 258 13.14 18.45 -1.43
N VAL A 259 12.00 18.36 -2.13
CA VAL A 259 10.72 18.02 -1.52
C VAL A 259 10.72 16.58 -1.00
N ALA A 260 11.17 15.62 -1.81
CA ALA A 260 11.21 14.20 -1.44
C ALA A 260 12.03 13.95 -0.17
N ALA A 261 13.15 14.65 0.01
CA ALA A 261 14.01 14.52 1.19
C ALA A 261 13.34 14.97 2.50
N ARG A 262 12.23 15.71 2.43
CA ARG A 262 11.49 16.24 3.57
C ARG A 262 10.24 15.39 3.91
N ILE A 263 9.91 14.41 3.08
CA ILE A 263 8.77 13.51 3.32
C ILE A 263 9.20 12.36 4.23
N GLU A 264 8.43 12.09 5.27
CA GLU A 264 8.65 11.02 6.24
C GLU A 264 8.00 9.71 5.75
N ALA A 265 8.66 9.05 4.78
CA ALA A 265 8.25 7.75 4.27
C ALA A 265 9.47 6.82 4.08
N GLY A 266 9.23 5.51 4.06
CA GLY A 266 10.29 4.54 3.82
C GLY A 266 10.78 4.50 2.38
N THR A 267 9.94 4.88 1.41
CA THR A 267 10.36 5.09 0.02
C THR A 267 9.66 6.32 -0.57
N VAL A 268 10.40 7.18 -1.26
CA VAL A 268 9.84 8.32 -2.00
C VAL A 268 10.22 8.20 -3.48
N TRP A 269 9.23 8.08 -4.35
CA TRP A 269 9.43 8.02 -5.80
C TRP A 269 9.35 9.43 -6.43
N ILE A 270 10.10 9.65 -7.50
CA ILE A 270 9.99 10.88 -8.32
C ILE A 270 9.42 10.49 -9.68
N ASN A 271 8.32 11.15 -10.07
CA ASN A 271 7.57 10.92 -11.32
C ASN A 271 7.08 9.47 -11.52
N LYS A 272 6.89 8.75 -10.41
CA LYS A 272 6.34 7.40 -10.31
C LYS A 272 5.70 7.23 -8.94
N HIS A 273 4.90 6.18 -8.75
CA HIS A 273 4.42 5.77 -7.43
C HIS A 273 4.26 4.25 -7.38
N GLY A 274 4.51 3.64 -6.21
CA GLY A 274 4.32 2.19 -6.04
C GLY A 274 5.21 1.32 -6.93
N ALA A 275 6.29 1.88 -7.49
CA ALA A 275 7.24 1.18 -8.36
C ALA A 275 8.23 0.36 -7.53
N VAL A 276 7.72 -0.66 -6.86
CA VAL A 276 8.48 -1.57 -6.00
C VAL A 276 9.37 -2.48 -6.85
N ASP A 277 10.64 -2.61 -6.46
CA ASP A 277 11.62 -3.46 -7.13
C ASP A 277 12.23 -4.44 -6.11
N PRO A 278 12.20 -5.77 -6.36
CA PRO A 278 12.76 -6.76 -5.42
C PRO A 278 14.26 -6.58 -5.09
N ARG A 279 14.98 -5.77 -5.87
CA ARG A 279 16.40 -5.46 -5.66
C ARG A 279 16.62 -4.25 -4.75
N VAL A 280 15.59 -3.43 -4.54
CA VAL A 280 15.65 -2.22 -3.70
C VAL A 280 15.00 -2.56 -2.35
N PRO A 281 15.63 -2.21 -1.20
CA PRO A 281 15.03 -2.43 0.10
C PRO A 281 13.69 -1.70 0.21
N PHE A 282 12.71 -2.35 0.83
CA PHE A 282 11.38 -1.80 1.05
C PHE A 282 10.98 -2.01 2.50
N GLY A 283 10.36 -0.98 3.08
CA GLY A 283 9.84 -0.99 4.44
C GLY A 283 9.28 0.36 4.81
N GLY A 284 8.49 0.41 5.88
CA GLY A 284 7.82 1.65 6.32
C GLY A 284 8.59 2.44 7.37
N ALA A 285 8.28 3.74 7.45
CA ALA A 285 8.53 4.60 8.60
C ALA A 285 7.29 4.66 9.51
N LYS A 286 7.44 5.27 10.70
CA LYS A 286 6.34 5.48 11.67
C LYS A 286 5.59 4.17 12.00
N GLN A 287 4.26 4.17 11.96
CA GLN A 287 3.43 2.98 12.20
C GLN A 287 3.26 2.09 10.96
N SER A 288 3.85 2.43 9.81
CA SER A 288 3.86 1.56 8.63
C SER A 288 4.81 0.37 8.77
N GLY A 289 5.52 0.27 9.90
CA GLY A 289 6.26 -0.93 10.27
C GLY A 289 7.71 -0.65 10.62
N TYR A 290 8.50 -1.71 10.65
CA TYR A 290 9.94 -1.64 10.85
C TYR A 290 10.63 -2.93 10.41
N GLY A 291 11.92 -2.79 10.13
CA GLY A 291 12.69 -3.77 9.38
C GLY A 291 12.54 -3.52 7.88
N LEU A 292 13.24 -4.33 7.08
CA LEU A 292 13.20 -4.22 5.64
C LEU A 292 12.93 -5.59 5.01
N GLU A 293 12.20 -5.58 3.92
CA GLU A 293 12.13 -6.63 2.91
C GLU A 293 12.92 -6.22 1.66
N PHE A 294 13.09 -7.15 0.73
CA PHE A 294 13.83 -6.94 -0.54
C PHE A 294 15.29 -6.50 -0.39
N GLY A 295 15.99 -6.42 -1.52
CA GLY A 295 17.40 -6.03 -1.57
C GLY A 295 18.32 -6.91 -0.72
N VAL A 296 19.55 -6.44 -0.52
CA VAL A 296 20.52 -7.11 0.37
C VAL A 296 20.16 -6.87 1.84
N GLU A 297 19.53 -5.74 2.11
CA GLU A 297 19.16 -5.24 3.43
C GLU A 297 18.07 -6.10 4.03
N GLY A 298 17.02 -6.43 3.27
CA GLY A 298 16.00 -7.38 3.70
C GLY A 298 16.54 -8.81 3.82
N LEU A 299 17.50 -9.20 2.97
CA LEU A 299 18.19 -10.48 3.10
C LEU A 299 18.95 -10.57 4.44
N LYS A 300 19.64 -9.49 4.85
CA LYS A 300 20.36 -9.40 6.13
C LYS A 300 19.43 -9.51 7.35
N HIS A 301 18.16 -9.08 7.25
CA HIS A 301 17.17 -9.24 8.32
C HIS A 301 16.86 -10.72 8.64
N LEU A 302 17.27 -11.65 7.78
CA LEU A 302 17.09 -13.10 7.97
C LEU A 302 18.33 -13.80 8.52
N GLY A 303 19.45 -13.09 8.71
CA GLY A 303 20.64 -13.59 9.40
C GLY A 303 20.80 -13.00 10.79
N VAL A 304 21.74 -13.54 11.58
CA VAL A 304 22.27 -12.92 12.79
C VAL A 304 23.79 -12.98 12.70
N PRO A 305 24.52 -11.86 12.78
CA PRO A 305 25.97 -11.89 12.77
C PRO A 305 26.50 -12.53 14.06
N GLN A 306 27.46 -13.44 13.91
CA GLN A 306 28.28 -13.94 15.02
C GLN A 306 29.67 -13.29 14.91
N ILE A 307 30.06 -12.53 15.93
CA ILE A 307 31.40 -11.93 15.98
C ILE A 307 32.31 -12.83 16.82
N ILE A 308 33.41 -13.26 16.23
CA ILE A 308 34.48 -13.98 16.91
C ILE A 308 35.65 -13.00 17.03
N ASN A 309 35.90 -12.50 18.24
CA ASN A 309 37.00 -11.58 18.54
C ASN A 309 38.05 -12.34 19.36
N GLY A 310 39.27 -12.43 18.86
CA GLY A 310 40.37 -13.19 19.43
C GLY A 310 41.66 -12.41 19.50
#